data_AF-A0A0B8QG36-F1
#
_entry.id   AF-A0A0B8QG36-F1
#
_cell.length_a   1.000
_cell.length_b   1.000
_cell.length_c   1.000
_cell.angle_alpha   90.00
_cell.angle_beta   90.00
_cell.angle_gamma   90.00
#
_symmetry.space_group_name_H-M   'P 1'
#
loop_
_entity.id
_entity.type
_entity.pdbx_description
1 polymer ?
#
loop_
_entity_poly.entity_id
_entity_poly.type
_entity_poly.pdbx_seq_one_letter_code
_entity_poly.pdbx_strand_id
1 'polypeptide(L)' 'MVDALRQALLASKIISYAQGFMLMREASNENGWDLNYGNVALMWRGGCIIRSAFLGNIRDAYEADPALAS' A
#
# COMPACT_ATOMS: atom_id res chain seq x y z
N MET A 1 23.50 -13.59 6.95
CA MET A 1 22.31 -14.46 6.77
C MET A 1 21.03 -13.79 7.27
N VAL A 2 20.98 -13.30 8.52
CA VAL A 2 19.80 -12.58 9.06
C VAL A 2 19.40 -11.36 8.22
N ASP A 3 20.38 -10.61 7.69
CA ASP A 3 20.10 -9.42 6.90
C ASP A 3 19.42 -9.72 5.56
N ALA A 4 19.87 -10.77 4.87
CA ALA A 4 19.25 -11.21 3.63
C ALA A 4 17.80 -11.65 3.86
N LEU A 5 17.52 -12.36 4.97
CA LEU A 5 16.15 -12.75 5.33
C LEU A 5 15.28 -11.54 5.63
N ARG A 6 15.81 -10.53 6.33
CA ARG A 6 15.10 -9.28 6.62
C ARG A 6 14.75 -8.52 5.34
N GLN A 7 15.70 -8.42 4.41
CA GLN A 7 15.49 -7.77 3.12
C GLN A 7 14.48 -8.53 2.27
N ALA A 8 14.56 -9.87 2.23
CA ALA A 8 13.60 -10.70 1.52
C ALA A 8 12.18 -10.51 2.08
N LEU A 9 12.02 -10.51 3.40
CA LEU A 9 10.72 -10.27 4.04
C LEU A 9 10.17 -8.86 3.70
N LEU A 10 11.02 -7.84 3.75
CA LEU A 10 10.63 -6.47 3.42
C LEU A 10 10.21 -6.35 1.95
N ALA A 11 10.98 -6.95 1.03
CA ALA A 11 10.66 -6.97 -0.39
C ALA A 11 9.34 -7.69 -0.68
N SER A 12 9.14 -8.89 -0.10
CA SER A 12 7.88 -9.63 -0.22
C SER A 12 6.70 -8.83 0.34
N LYS A 13 6.88 -8.12 1.44
CA LYS A 13 5.87 -7.22 1.99
C LYS A 13 5.54 -6.09 1.00
N ILE A 14 6.55 -5.41 0.46
CA ILE A 14 6.35 -4.33 -0.53
C ILE A 14 5.56 -4.84 -1.73
N ILE A 15 5.96 -5.99 -2.31
CA ILE A 15 5.28 -6.59 -3.46
C ILE A 15 3.82 -6.94 -3.13
N SER A 16 3.57 -7.54 -1.98
CA SER A 16 2.21 -7.90 -1.57
C SER A 16 1.30 -6.67 -1.43
N TYR A 17 1.81 -5.55 -0.91
CA TYR A 17 1.06 -4.30 -0.85
C TYR A 17 0.86 -3.69 -2.24
N ALA A 18 1.89 -3.65 -3.09
CA ALA A 18 1.76 -3.15 -4.46
C ALA A 18 0.66 -3.91 -5.23
N GLN A 19 0.65 -5.25 -5.14
CA GLN A 19 -0.38 -6.09 -5.74
C GLN A 19 -1.79 -5.79 -5.20
N GLY A 20 -1.93 -5.62 -3.89
CA GLY A 20 -3.21 -5.26 -3.28
C GLY A 20 -3.73 -3.91 -3.76
N PHE A 21 -2.86 -2.90 -3.90
CA PHE A 21 -3.24 -1.57 -4.40
C PHE A 21 -3.57 -1.57 -5.90
N MET A 22 -2.85 -2.34 -6.73
CA MET A 22 -3.22 -2.55 -8.13
C MET A 22 -4.62 -3.17 -8.25
N LEU A 23 -4.92 -4.21 -7.47
CA LEU A 23 -6.23 -4.86 -7.46
C LEU A 23 -7.34 -3.87 -7.04
N MET A 24 -7.09 -3.07 -6.00
CA MET A 24 -8.04 -2.03 -5.59
C MET A 24 -8.27 -0.99 -6.68
N ARG A 25 -7.24 -0.63 -7.44
CA ARG A 25 -7.35 0.31 -8.55
C ARG A 25 -8.20 -0.23 -9.69
N GLU A 26 -7.95 -1.46 -10.10
CA GLU A 26 -8.77 -2.11 -11.13
C GLU A 26 -10.23 -2.22 -10.67
N ALA A 27 -10.47 -2.64 -9.43
CA ALA A 27 -11.80 -2.67 -8.85
C ALA A 27 -12.45 -1.27 -8.80
N SER A 28 -11.68 -0.23 -8.49
CA SER A 28 -12.14 1.16 -8.51
C SER A 28 -12.62 1.56 -9.91
N ASN A 29 -11.83 1.24 -10.94
CA ASN A 29 -12.12 1.55 -12.32
C ASN A 29 -13.36 0.78 -12.82
N GLU A 30 -13.42 -0.53 -12.57
CA GLU A 30 -14.53 -1.39 -12.98
C GLU A 30 -15.87 -0.98 -12.35
N ASN A 31 -15.84 -0.54 -11.09
CA ASN A 31 -17.04 -0.16 -10.35
C ASN A 31 -17.34 1.34 -10.38
N GLY A 32 -16.50 2.15 -11.04
CA GLY A 32 -16.65 3.61 -11.09
C GLY A 32 -16.49 4.28 -9.72
N TRP A 33 -15.71 3.69 -8.82
CA TRP A 33 -15.38 4.30 -7.53
C TRP A 33 -14.21 5.27 -7.71
N ASP A 34 -14.30 6.43 -7.08
CA ASP A 34 -13.21 7.41 -7.01
C ASP A 34 -12.43 7.23 -5.70
N LEU A 35 -11.73 6.09 -5.58
CA LEU A 35 -11.03 5.73 -4.36
C LEU A 35 -9.78 6.60 -4.14
N ASN A 36 -9.68 7.20 -2.95
CA ASN A 36 -8.47 7.87 -2.50
C ASN A 36 -7.53 6.87 -1.81
N TYR A 37 -6.53 6.37 -2.55
CA TYR A 37 -5.58 5.36 -2.07
C TYR A 37 -4.73 5.83 -0.89
N GLY A 38 -4.39 7.13 -0.82
CA GLY A 38 -3.68 7.72 0.32
C GLY A 38 -4.49 7.64 1.62
N ASN A 39 -5.79 7.94 1.55
CA ASN A 39 -6.71 7.82 2.68
C ASN A 39 -6.91 6.35 3.10
N VAL A 40 -7.00 5.41 2.14
CA VAL A 40 -7.06 3.97 2.44
C VAL A 40 -5.81 3.54 3.23
N ALA A 41 -4.62 3.92 2.78
CA ALA A 41 -3.37 3.63 3.47
C ALA A 41 -3.31 4.27 4.88
N LEU A 42 -3.81 5.50 5.02
CA LEU A 42 -3.91 6.19 6.31
C LEU A 42 -4.85 5.45 7.28
N MET A 43 -6.02 5.01 6.81
CA MET A 43 -6.99 4.27 7.63
C MET A 43 -6.41 2.97 8.16
N TRP A 44 -5.60 2.26 7.37
CA TRP A 44 -4.95 1.02 7.82
C TRP A 44 -3.75 1.25 8.76
N ARG A 45 -3.31 2.49 8.96
CA ARG A 45 -2.20 2.77 9.88
C ARG A 45 -2.56 2.51 11.35
N GLY A 46 -3.84 2.56 11.71
CA GLY A 46 -4.33 2.36 13.08
C GLY A 46 -5.48 1.36 13.17
N GLY A 47 -5.65 0.73 14.33
CA GLY A 47 -6.79 -0.14 14.65
C GLY A 47 -6.77 -1.53 13.99
N CYS A 48 -6.47 -1.61 12.69
CA CYS A 48 -6.50 -2.87 11.95
C CYS A 48 -5.33 -3.82 12.29
N ILE A 49 -5.45 -5.09 11.87
CA ILE A 49 -4.44 -6.14 12.11
C ILE A 49 -3.13 -5.82 11.38
N ILE A 50 -3.20 -5.28 10.16
CA ILE A 50 -2.04 -5.02 9.30
C ILE A 50 -1.29 -3.71 9.62
N ARG A 51 -1.70 -3.01 10.69
CA ARG A 51 -1.12 -1.72 11.10
C ARG A 51 0.40 -1.80 11.20
N SER A 52 1.09 -0.85 10.59
CA SER A 52 2.55 -0.75 10.69
C SER A 52 3.05 0.63 10.26
N ALA A 53 4.25 1.01 10.71
CA ALA A 53 4.91 2.25 10.26
C ALA A 53 5.10 2.30 8.73
N PHE A 54 5.23 1.14 8.08
CA PHE A 54 5.33 0.99 6.62
C PHE A 54 4.15 1.59 5.86
N LEU A 55 2.93 1.57 6.43
CA LEU A 55 1.76 2.18 5.80
C LEU A 55 1.86 3.71 5.75
N GLY A 56 2.66 4.33 6.62
CA GLY A 56 3.01 5.74 6.52
C GLY A 56 3.73 6.05 5.20
N ASN A 57 4.70 5.21 4.84
CA ASN A 57 5.44 5.39 3.58
C ASN A 57 4.54 5.26 2.35
N ILE A 58 3.57 4.34 2.38
CA ILE A 58 2.59 4.19 1.27
C ILE A 58 1.70 5.42 1.17
N ARG A 59 1.18 5.91 2.30
CA ARG A 59 0.41 7.16 2.34
C ARG A 59 1.22 8.31 1.76
N ASP A 60 2.45 8.50 2.23
CA ASP A 60 3.30 9.60 1.80
C ASP A 60 3.60 9.52 0.29
N ALA A 61 3.74 8.32 -0.27
CA ALA A 61 3.90 8.11 -1.70
C ALA A 61 2.65 8.54 -2.50
N TYR A 62 1.44 8.18 -2.05
CA TYR A 62 0.19 8.62 -2.68
C TYR A 62 -0.15 10.10 -2.42
N GLU A 63 0.36 10.68 -1.34
CA GLU A 63 0.22 12.11 -1.06
C GLU A 63 1.13 12.94 -1.97
N ALA A 64 2.34 12.44 -2.26
CA ALA A 64 3.26 13.04 -3.23
C ALA A 64 2.78 12.88 -4.68
N ASP A 65 2.20 11.73 -5.02
CA ASP A 65 1.61 11.46 -6.33
C ASP A 65 0.26 10.71 -6.19
N PRO A 66 -0.87 11.43 -6.24
CA PRO A 66 -2.19 10.79 -6.16
C PRO A 66 -2.48 9.84 -7.33
N ALA A 67 -1.82 10.04 -8.48
CA ALA A 67 -1.96 9.23 -9.67
C ALA A 67 -0.87 8.15 -9.78
N LEU A 68 -0.12 7.89 -8.69
CA LEU A 68 1.03 6.99 -8.66
C LEU A 68 0.77 5.73 -9.47
N ALA A 69 1.47 5.60 -10.60
CA ALA A 69 1.38 4.41 -11.43
C ALA A 69 2.00 3.25 -10.66
N SER A 70 1.17 2.26 -10.34
CA SER A 70 1.56 0.99 -9.73
C SER A 70 1.40 -0.09 -10.77
#